data_AF-A0A1Z5HEH0-F1
#
_entry.id   AF-A0A1Z5HEH0-F1
#
_cell.length_a   1.000
_cell.length_b   1.000
_cell.length_c   1.000
_cell.angle_alpha   90.00
_cell.angle_beta   90.00
_cell.angle_gamma   90.00
#
_symmetry.space_group_name_H-M   'P 1'
#
loop_
_entity.id
_entity.type
_entity.pdbx_description
1 polymer ?
#
loop_
_entity_poly.entity_id
_entity_poly.type
_entity_poly.pdbx_seq_one_letter_code
_entity_poly.pdbx_strand_id
1 'polypeptide(L)'
;MGEKIIARKEEMKKDDNSHYLIYRVLGISNNEGMLIDKYQNTGRFLYKYAGSFLEEAASLCLFFANSQGGKTTVENTEGIKPKTFEIDFLNGNDAVELKWRDATTDGDHITKEHTRVMVIKKHGYNPIRVMFYYPQREQAIKIQKTLKTIYSAVDGEYYSGDDAWDYITKISGYDLKLILTEIAERRDNEKTNN
;
A
#
# COMPACT_ATOMS: atom_id res chain seq x y z
N MET A 1 -13.83 -10.51 -5.32
CA MET A 1 -13.35 -10.30 -3.93
C MET A 1 -14.26 -10.96 -2.88
N GLY A 2 -15.59 -10.78 -2.97
CA GLY A 2 -16.55 -11.45 -2.08
C GLY A 2 -16.38 -12.98 -2.03
N GLU A 3 -16.21 -13.63 -3.18
CA GLU A 3 -16.03 -15.09 -3.28
C GLU A 3 -14.77 -15.59 -2.55
N LYS A 4 -13.63 -14.89 -2.66
CA LYS A 4 -12.39 -15.28 -1.96
C LYS A 4 -12.51 -15.14 -0.44
N ILE A 5 -13.27 -14.13 0.03
CA ILE A 5 -13.56 -13.96 1.46
C ILE A 5 -14.49 -15.08 1.95
N ILE A 6 -15.47 -15.48 1.14
CA ILE A 6 -16.38 -16.60 1.47
C ILE A 6 -15.58 -17.91 1.54
N ALA A 7 -14.75 -18.21 0.55
CA ALA A 7 -13.91 -19.40 0.54
C ALA A 7 -13.00 -19.49 1.77
N ARG A 8 -12.30 -18.40 2.13
CA ARG A 8 -11.47 -18.38 3.34
C ARG A 8 -12.30 -18.62 4.60
N LYS A 9 -13.49 -18.02 4.71
CA LYS A 9 -14.38 -18.23 5.89
C LYS A 9 -14.80 -19.69 6.03
N GLU A 10 -14.97 -20.41 4.92
CA GLU A 10 -15.27 -21.85 4.95
C GLU A 10 -14.06 -22.70 5.32
N GLU A 11 -12.86 -22.35 4.84
CA GLU A 11 -11.61 -23.01 5.26
C GLU A 11 -11.39 -22.87 6.76
N MET A 12 -11.66 -21.69 7.34
CA MET A 12 -11.50 -21.43 8.78
C MET A 12 -12.33 -22.36 9.68
N LYS A 13 -13.43 -22.93 9.18
CA LYS A 13 -14.23 -23.90 9.94
C LYS A 13 -13.49 -25.21 10.20
N LYS A 14 -12.43 -25.48 9.44
CA LYS A 14 -11.59 -26.69 9.52
C LYS A 14 -10.26 -26.44 10.24
N ASP A 15 -9.98 -25.19 10.62
CA ASP A 15 -8.73 -24.82 11.30
C ASP A 15 -8.73 -25.41 12.72
N ASP A 16 -7.55 -25.82 13.20
CA ASP A 16 -7.37 -26.20 14.60
C ASP A 16 -7.52 -24.95 15.48
N ASN A 17 -8.31 -25.08 16.56
CA ASN A 17 -8.61 -24.00 17.50
C ASN A 17 -8.02 -24.26 18.89
N SER A 18 -7.04 -25.18 19.01
CA SER A 18 -6.37 -25.50 20.27
C SER A 18 -5.75 -24.27 20.97
N HIS A 19 -5.33 -23.26 20.19
CA HIS A 19 -4.82 -21.98 20.70
C HIS A 19 -5.85 -21.16 21.47
N TYR A 20 -7.16 -21.44 21.38
CA TYR A 20 -8.20 -20.73 22.14
C TYR A 20 -8.09 -20.96 23.65
N LEU A 21 -7.31 -21.96 24.09
CA LEU A 21 -6.89 -22.03 25.48
C LEU A 21 -6.24 -20.72 25.94
N ILE A 22 -5.34 -20.14 25.13
CA ILE A 22 -4.65 -18.89 25.46
C ILE A 22 -5.63 -17.71 25.49
N TYR A 23 -6.59 -17.66 24.55
CA TYR A 23 -7.63 -16.64 24.56
C TYR A 23 -8.45 -16.68 25.85
N ARG A 24 -8.84 -17.87 26.30
CA ARG A 24 -9.55 -18.04 27.57
C ARG A 24 -8.72 -17.66 28.79
N VAL A 25 -7.41 -17.97 28.80
CA VAL A 25 -6.49 -17.50 29.85
C VAL A 25 -6.46 -15.97 29.92
N LEU A 26 -6.59 -15.28 28.78
CA LEU A 26 -6.67 -13.82 28.69
C LEU A 26 -8.09 -13.26 28.93
N GLY A 27 -9.07 -14.10 29.31
CA GLY A 27 -10.45 -13.68 29.57
C GLY A 27 -11.34 -13.56 28.34
N ILE A 28 -10.88 -14.01 27.16
CA ILE A 28 -11.63 -13.97 25.90
C ILE A 28 -12.36 -15.30 25.71
N SER A 29 -13.67 -15.24 25.46
CA SER A 29 -14.48 -16.44 25.23
C SER A 29 -14.14 -17.11 23.88
N ASN A 30 -14.45 -18.40 23.72
CA ASN A 30 -14.24 -19.10 22.44
C ASN A 30 -14.99 -18.42 21.27
N ASN A 31 -16.22 -17.95 21.52
CA ASN A 31 -17.02 -17.27 20.50
C ASN A 31 -16.39 -15.94 20.08
N GLU A 32 -15.89 -15.18 21.05
CA GLU A 32 -15.20 -13.93 20.80
C GLU A 32 -13.87 -14.15 20.06
N GLY A 33 -13.07 -15.14 20.47
CA GLY A 33 -11.85 -15.57 19.78
C GLY A 33 -12.09 -15.94 18.31
N MET A 34 -13.14 -16.72 18.04
CA MET A 34 -13.56 -17.07 16.69
C MET A 34 -13.91 -15.84 15.83
N LEU A 35 -14.63 -14.87 16.41
CA LEU A 35 -14.97 -13.65 15.70
C LEU A 35 -13.73 -12.80 15.43
N ILE A 36 -12.83 -12.65 16.41
CA ILE A 36 -11.55 -11.93 16.26
C ILE A 36 -10.75 -12.53 15.11
N ASP A 37 -10.54 -13.85 15.10
CA ASP A 37 -9.81 -14.53 14.03
C ASP A 37 -10.47 -14.32 12.67
N LYS A 38 -11.79 -14.45 12.61
CA LYS A 38 -12.56 -14.26 11.37
C LYS A 38 -12.40 -12.85 10.80
N TYR A 39 -12.48 -11.83 11.66
CA TYR A 39 -12.32 -10.44 11.25
C TYR A 39 -10.87 -10.09 10.93
N GLN A 40 -9.89 -10.62 11.67
CA GLN A 40 -8.48 -10.44 11.36
C GLN A 40 -8.13 -11.02 9.99
N ASN A 41 -8.58 -12.24 9.70
CA ASN A 41 -8.38 -12.88 8.40
C ASN A 41 -9.07 -12.08 7.29
N THR A 42 -10.36 -11.77 7.45
CA THR A 42 -11.13 -11.02 6.44
C THR A 42 -10.53 -9.62 6.20
N GLY A 43 -10.12 -8.94 7.28
CA GLY A 43 -9.47 -7.64 7.25
C GLY A 43 -8.15 -7.69 6.48
N ARG A 44 -7.33 -8.73 6.67
CA ARG A 44 -6.07 -8.91 5.93
C ARG A 44 -6.30 -8.99 4.42
N PHE A 45 -7.33 -9.72 3.97
CA PHE A 45 -7.68 -9.76 2.55
C PHE A 45 -8.12 -8.39 2.05
N LEU A 46 -9.03 -7.73 2.77
CA LEU A 46 -9.50 -6.40 2.40
C LEU A 46 -8.36 -5.41 2.21
N TYR A 47 -7.46 -5.34 3.19
CA TYR A 47 -6.30 -4.45 3.14
C TYR A 47 -5.37 -4.75 1.97
N LYS A 48 -5.09 -6.04 1.71
CA LYS A 48 -4.24 -6.44 0.58
C LYS A 48 -4.83 -6.02 -0.76
N TYR A 49 -6.12 -6.30 -0.98
CA TYR A 49 -6.79 -5.98 -2.24
C TYR A 49 -7.02 -4.48 -2.42
N ALA A 50 -7.37 -3.75 -1.35
CA ALA A 50 -7.49 -2.30 -1.41
C ALA A 50 -6.15 -1.65 -1.79
N GLY A 51 -5.06 -2.17 -1.22
CA GLY A 51 -3.71 -1.72 -1.57
C GLY A 51 -3.36 -1.96 -3.02
N SER A 52 -3.43 -3.21 -3.50
CA SER A 52 -3.09 -3.52 -4.89
C SER A 52 -4.01 -2.79 -5.87
N PHE A 53 -5.31 -2.70 -5.58
CA PHE A 53 -6.26 -2.00 -6.42
C PHE A 53 -5.90 -0.53 -6.62
N LEU A 54 -5.58 0.20 -5.53
CA LEU A 54 -5.25 1.62 -5.65
C LEU A 54 -3.89 1.84 -6.32
N GLU A 55 -2.90 1.00 -6.02
CA GLU A 55 -1.59 1.04 -6.67
C GLU A 55 -1.70 0.74 -8.17
N GLU A 56 -2.48 -0.27 -8.57
CA GLU A 56 -2.75 -0.60 -9.97
C GLU A 56 -3.52 0.51 -10.69
N ALA A 57 -4.54 1.08 -10.06
CA ALA A 57 -5.32 2.18 -10.64
C ALA A 57 -4.47 3.44 -10.87
N ALA A 58 -3.60 3.78 -9.92
CA ALA A 58 -2.67 4.89 -10.07
C ALA A 58 -1.62 4.63 -11.17
N SER A 59 -1.05 3.42 -11.22
CA SER A 59 -0.15 3.02 -12.31
C SER A 59 -0.83 3.08 -13.69
N LEU A 60 -2.13 2.74 -13.78
CA LEU A 60 -2.89 2.88 -15.02
C LEU A 60 -3.03 4.34 -15.45
N CYS A 61 -3.33 5.26 -14.53
CA CYS A 61 -3.36 6.69 -14.84
C CYS A 61 -2.02 7.15 -15.43
N LEU A 62 -0.91 6.79 -14.77
CA LEU A 62 0.45 7.13 -15.23
C LEU A 62 0.76 6.51 -16.61
N PHE A 63 0.37 5.24 -16.82
CA PHE A 63 0.55 4.54 -18.10
C PHE A 63 -0.20 5.21 -19.25
N PHE A 64 -1.45 5.63 -19.04
CA PHE A 64 -2.22 6.30 -20.09
C PHE A 64 -1.67 7.69 -20.44
N ALA A 65 -0.96 8.34 -19.52
CA ALA A 65 -0.28 9.60 -19.77
C ALA A 65 1.10 9.40 -20.44
N ASN A 66 1.82 8.34 -20.06
CA ASN A 66 3.07 7.93 -20.70
C ASN A 66 3.14 6.41 -20.84
N SER A 67 2.82 5.92 -22.03
CA SER A 67 2.80 4.49 -22.33
C SER A 67 4.19 3.84 -22.45
N GLN A 68 5.27 4.64 -22.40
CA GLN A 68 6.65 4.14 -22.34
C GLN A 68 7.10 3.86 -20.90
N GLY A 69 6.36 4.37 -19.92
CA GLY A 69 6.60 4.07 -18.53
C GLY A 69 6.01 2.73 -18.10
N GLY A 70 6.40 2.27 -16.91
CA GLY A 70 5.86 1.04 -16.36
C GLY A 70 6.67 0.48 -15.22
N LYS A 71 6.21 -0.67 -14.73
CA LYS A 71 6.85 -1.38 -13.64
C LYS A 71 8.21 -1.91 -14.04
N THR A 72 9.23 -1.71 -13.20
CA THR A 72 10.59 -2.20 -13.46
C THR A 72 11.30 -2.63 -12.18
N THR A 73 12.51 -3.13 -12.31
CA THR A 73 13.37 -3.52 -11.20
C THR A 73 14.78 -3.02 -11.40
N VAL A 74 15.44 -2.65 -10.31
CA VAL A 74 16.86 -2.26 -10.27
C VAL A 74 17.65 -3.21 -9.40
N GLU A 75 18.90 -3.49 -9.78
CA GLU A 75 19.79 -4.32 -8.96
C GLU A 75 20.19 -3.59 -7.68
N ASN A 76 20.22 -4.30 -6.56
CA ASN A 76 20.67 -3.74 -5.30
C ASN A 76 22.19 -3.58 -5.30
N THR A 77 22.65 -2.33 -5.32
CA THR A 77 24.07 -1.96 -5.29
C THR A 77 24.60 -1.66 -3.89
N GLU A 78 23.73 -1.59 -2.88
CA GLU A 78 24.07 -1.22 -1.49
C GLU A 78 24.17 -2.41 -0.53
N GLY A 79 23.68 -3.59 -0.91
CA GLY A 79 23.65 -4.74 0.00
C GLY A 79 23.35 -6.08 -0.68
N ILE A 80 23.34 -7.14 0.13
CA ILE A 80 23.19 -8.53 -0.36
C ILE A 80 21.71 -8.92 -0.52
N LYS A 81 20.83 -8.34 0.29
CA LYS A 81 19.38 -8.61 0.28
C LYS A 81 18.57 -7.32 0.50
N PRO A 82 17.42 -7.16 -0.20
CA PRO A 82 16.98 -7.97 -1.35
C PRO A 82 17.94 -7.84 -2.54
N LYS A 83 17.92 -8.78 -3.50
CA LYS A 83 18.82 -8.72 -4.67
C LYS A 83 18.45 -7.59 -5.64
N THR A 84 17.16 -7.28 -5.70
CA THR A 84 16.61 -6.21 -6.54
C THR A 84 15.61 -5.41 -5.74
N PHE A 85 15.41 -4.18 -6.16
CA PHE A 85 14.29 -3.36 -5.73
C PHE A 85 13.33 -3.16 -6.90
N GLU A 86 12.05 -3.32 -6.61
CA GLU A 86 10.98 -3.02 -7.54
C GLU A 86 10.71 -1.51 -7.55
N ILE A 87 10.36 -0.98 -8.72
CA ILE A 87 9.85 0.37 -8.92
C ILE A 87 8.43 0.20 -9.47
N ASP A 88 7.43 0.71 -8.75
CA ASP A 88 6.02 0.52 -9.13
C ASP A 88 5.72 1.12 -10.50
N PHE A 89 6.29 2.30 -10.79
CA PHE A 89 6.21 2.93 -12.11
C PHE A 89 7.43 3.81 -12.40
N LEU A 90 8.20 3.50 -13.45
CA LEU A 90 9.26 4.35 -13.97
C LEU A 90 8.69 5.26 -15.06
N ASN A 91 8.69 6.57 -14.84
CA ASN A 91 8.21 7.59 -15.77
C ASN A 91 9.38 8.46 -16.26
N GLY A 92 10.06 8.02 -17.34
CA GLY A 92 11.32 8.64 -17.74
C GLY A 92 12.40 8.39 -16.68
N ASN A 93 12.87 9.44 -16.02
CA ASN A 93 13.82 9.30 -14.91
C ASN A 93 13.14 9.20 -13.54
N ASP A 94 11.84 9.44 -13.44
CA ASP A 94 11.12 9.43 -12.17
C ASP A 94 10.73 8.01 -11.77
N ALA A 95 11.37 7.48 -10.73
CA ALA A 95 11.08 6.17 -10.16
C ALA A 95 10.04 6.31 -9.05
N VAL A 96 8.77 6.07 -9.39
CA VAL A 96 7.62 6.25 -8.52
C VAL A 96 7.33 4.98 -7.73
N GLU A 97 7.33 5.09 -6.39
CA GLU A 97 6.80 4.10 -5.45
C GLU A 97 5.40 4.56 -5.01
N LEU A 98 4.40 3.72 -5.29
CA LEU A 98 3.00 3.96 -4.96
C LEU A 98 2.66 3.26 -3.64
N LYS A 99 1.92 3.96 -2.77
CA LYS A 99 1.45 3.40 -1.50
C LYS A 99 0.02 3.85 -1.26
N TRP A 100 -0.90 2.90 -1.15
CA TRP A 100 -2.27 3.25 -0.76
C TRP A 100 -2.30 3.89 0.64
N ARG A 101 -1.61 3.29 1.60
CA ARG A 101 -1.36 3.80 2.97
C ARG A 101 -0.13 3.14 3.53
N ASP A 102 0.52 3.73 4.52
CA ASP A 102 1.55 3.00 5.25
C ASP A 102 0.95 2.01 6.25
N ALA A 103 1.43 0.78 6.20
CA ALA A 103 1.14 -0.24 7.20
C ALA A 103 2.17 -0.07 8.31
N THR A 104 1.78 0.55 9.43
CA THR A 104 2.57 0.77 10.66
C THR A 104 3.91 0.04 10.66
N THR A 105 4.96 0.79 10.35
CA THR A 105 6.28 0.26 10.07
C THR A 105 7.09 0.16 11.36
N ASP A 106 7.75 -0.98 11.58
CA ASP A 106 8.83 -1.08 12.57
C ASP A 106 10.13 -0.53 11.95
N GLY A 107 11.23 -0.50 12.72
CA GLY A 107 12.49 0.10 12.27
C GLY A 107 13.13 -0.58 11.04
N ASP A 108 12.77 -1.84 10.76
CA ASP A 108 13.30 -2.61 9.63
C ASP A 108 12.84 -2.01 8.29
N HIS A 109 11.59 -1.56 8.25
CA HIS A 109 11.00 -0.95 7.05
C HIS A 109 11.66 0.38 6.68
N ILE A 110 12.09 1.21 7.64
CA ILE A 110 12.78 2.48 7.36
C ILE A 110 14.13 2.21 6.72
N THR A 111 14.88 1.25 7.27
CA THR A 111 16.21 0.89 6.77
C THR A 111 16.13 0.36 5.35
N LYS A 112 15.15 -0.52 5.08
CA LYS A 112 14.90 -1.05 3.74
C LYS A 112 14.57 0.06 2.74
N GLU A 113 13.74 1.02 3.14
CA GLU A 113 13.36 2.12 2.25
C GLU A 113 14.53 3.08 2.00
N HIS A 114 15.33 3.37 3.02
CA HIS A 114 16.58 4.13 2.85
C HIS A 114 17.49 3.47 1.81
N THR A 115 17.73 2.16 1.93
CA THR A 115 18.52 1.40 0.96
C THR A 115 17.92 1.47 -0.44
N ARG A 116 16.60 1.31 -0.57
CA ARG A 116 15.90 1.41 -1.87
C ARG A 116 16.16 2.76 -2.53
N VAL A 117 15.95 3.84 -1.79
CA VAL A 117 16.10 5.22 -2.28
C VAL A 117 17.54 5.48 -2.76
N MET A 118 18.54 5.03 -2.01
CA MET A 118 19.95 5.14 -2.40
C MET A 118 20.26 4.34 -3.67
N VAL A 119 19.76 3.10 -3.78
CA VAL A 119 19.93 2.27 -4.97
C VAL A 119 19.32 2.94 -6.19
N ILE A 120 18.06 3.39 -6.10
CA ILE A 120 17.35 4.08 -7.19
C ILE A 120 18.16 5.29 -7.66
N LYS A 121 18.67 6.11 -6.72
CA LYS A 121 19.50 7.28 -7.05
C LYS A 121 20.81 6.89 -7.73
N LYS A 122 21.49 5.82 -7.29
CA LYS A 122 22.73 5.32 -7.92
C LYS A 122 22.52 4.81 -9.34
N HIS A 123 21.32 4.32 -9.66
CA HIS A 123 20.92 3.98 -11.03
C HIS A 123 20.57 5.21 -11.89
N GLY A 124 20.68 6.42 -11.35
CA GLY A 124 20.44 7.67 -12.07
C GLY A 124 18.98 8.12 -12.11
N TYR A 125 18.10 7.45 -11.37
CA TYR A 125 16.68 7.80 -11.30
C TYR A 125 16.39 8.78 -10.16
N ASN A 126 15.30 9.53 -10.30
CA ASN A 126 14.73 10.41 -9.28
C ASN A 126 13.73 9.60 -8.44
N PRO A 127 14.03 9.29 -7.16
CA PRO A 127 13.10 8.54 -6.32
C PRO A 127 11.92 9.42 -5.90
N ILE A 128 10.70 8.97 -6.22
CA ILE A 128 9.45 9.65 -5.85
C ILE A 128 8.57 8.69 -5.07
N ARG A 129 8.05 9.13 -3.92
CA ARG A 129 7.06 8.38 -3.15
C ARG A 129 5.71 9.08 -3.14
N VAL A 130 4.66 8.33 -3.43
CA VAL A 130 3.29 8.83 -3.51
C VAL A 130 2.41 7.98 -2.57
N MET A 131 2.00 8.57 -1.45
CA MET A 131 1.21 7.89 -0.42
C MET A 131 -0.18 8.50 -0.23
N PHE A 132 -1.22 7.81 -0.70
CA PHE A 132 -2.58 8.36 -0.79
C PHE A 132 -3.25 8.66 0.56
N TYR A 133 -3.15 7.76 1.53
CA TYR A 133 -3.77 7.92 2.85
C TYR A 133 -2.72 8.06 3.96
N TYR A 134 -2.65 9.26 4.55
CA TYR A 134 -1.71 9.57 5.63
C TYR A 134 -2.12 8.88 6.95
N PRO A 135 -1.18 8.33 7.74
CA PRO A 135 -1.51 7.67 8.99
C PRO A 135 -1.92 8.68 10.07
N GLN A 136 -2.78 8.21 10.99
CA GLN A 136 -3.26 9.04 12.12
C GLN A 136 -2.53 8.75 13.44
N ARG A 137 -1.89 7.57 13.57
CA ARG A 137 -1.18 7.19 14.81
C ARG A 137 0.15 7.93 14.90
N GLU A 138 0.43 8.51 16.07
CA GLU A 138 1.62 9.36 16.30
C GLU A 138 2.93 8.68 15.89
N GLN A 139 3.11 7.41 16.24
CA GLN A 139 4.30 6.64 15.84
C GLN A 139 4.43 6.52 14.32
N ALA A 140 3.33 6.22 13.62
CA ALA A 140 3.33 6.10 12.17
C ALA A 140 3.59 7.45 11.48
N ILE A 141 3.08 8.54 12.06
CA ILE A 141 3.37 9.91 11.60
C ILE A 141 4.86 10.23 11.72
N LYS A 142 5.49 9.91 12.86
CA LYS A 142 6.94 10.10 13.07
C LYS A 142 7.74 9.36 11.99
N ILE A 143 7.35 8.13 11.66
CA ILE A 143 8.02 7.35 10.61
C ILE A 143 7.85 7.99 9.23
N GLN A 144 6.66 8.47 8.87
CA GLN A 144 6.49 9.14 7.57
C GLN A 144 7.32 10.42 7.47
N LYS A 145 7.49 11.16 8.57
CA LYS A 145 8.40 12.32 8.60
C LYS A 145 9.86 11.91 8.38
N THR A 146 10.30 10.80 8.97
CA THR A 146 11.63 10.24 8.72
C THR A 146 11.78 9.82 7.26
N LEU A 147 10.80 9.10 6.69
CA LEU A 147 10.83 8.71 5.27
C LEU A 147 10.87 9.94 4.35
N LYS A 148 10.07 10.97 4.61
CA LYS A 148 10.13 12.23 3.85
C LYS A 148 11.52 12.85 3.88
N THR A 149 12.18 12.84 5.04
CA THR A 149 13.56 13.34 5.19
C THR A 149 14.57 12.51 4.38
N ILE A 150 14.40 11.18 4.35
CA ILE A 150 15.25 10.28 3.55
C ILE A 150 15.15 10.58 2.06
N TYR A 151 13.94 10.78 1.54
CA TYR A 151 13.72 11.15 0.14
C TYR A 151 14.35 12.51 -0.16
N SER A 152 14.11 13.52 0.68
CA SER A 152 14.70 14.85 0.48
C SER A 152 16.23 14.86 0.56
N ALA A 153 16.84 13.99 1.35
CA ALA A 153 18.30 13.91 1.49
C ALA A 153 19.03 13.45 0.22
N VAL A 154 18.32 12.86 -0.75
CA VAL A 154 18.87 12.43 -2.05
C VAL A 154 18.31 13.23 -3.22
N ASP A 155 17.76 14.41 -2.94
CA ASP A 155 17.02 15.25 -3.89
C ASP A 155 15.83 14.53 -4.53
N GLY A 156 15.20 13.61 -3.80
CA GLY A 156 13.97 12.92 -4.18
C GLY A 156 12.72 13.58 -3.64
N GLU A 157 11.57 13.06 -4.03
CA GLU A 157 10.27 13.67 -3.76
C GLU A 157 9.34 12.77 -2.94
N TYR A 158 8.52 13.40 -2.08
CA TYR A 158 7.59 12.68 -1.21
C TYR A 158 6.25 13.43 -1.15
N TYR A 159 5.23 12.80 -1.71
CA TYR A 159 3.86 13.29 -1.77
C TYR A 159 2.97 12.41 -0.90
N SER A 160 2.09 13.03 -0.10
CA SER A 160 1.19 12.25 0.75
C SER A 160 -0.12 12.95 1.05
N GLY A 161 -1.19 12.19 1.26
CA GLY A 161 -2.52 12.75 1.45
C GLY A 161 -3.00 13.41 0.16
N ASP A 162 -3.57 14.62 0.25
CA ASP A 162 -4.05 15.36 -0.92
C ASP A 162 -2.93 15.63 -1.94
N ASP A 163 -1.70 15.92 -1.49
CA ASP A 163 -0.54 16.07 -2.38
C ASP A 163 -0.28 14.84 -3.26
N ALA A 164 -0.60 13.63 -2.78
CA ALA A 164 -0.45 12.40 -3.56
C ALA A 164 -1.54 12.27 -4.64
N TRP A 165 -2.76 12.69 -4.34
CA TRP A 165 -3.85 12.73 -5.33
C TRP A 165 -3.58 13.80 -6.40
N ASP A 166 -3.10 14.97 -5.97
CA ASP A 166 -2.71 16.07 -6.85
C ASP A 166 -1.53 15.68 -7.75
N TYR A 167 -0.56 14.93 -7.22
CA TYR A 167 0.55 14.38 -8.01
C TYR A 167 0.03 13.53 -9.17
N ILE A 168 -0.87 12.57 -8.93
CA ILE A 168 -1.43 11.74 -10.00
C ILE A 168 -2.14 12.61 -11.03
N THR A 169 -2.98 13.55 -10.59
CA THR A 169 -3.71 14.43 -11.49
C THR A 169 -2.77 15.30 -12.34
N LYS A 170 -1.74 15.88 -11.73
CA LYS A 170 -0.76 16.74 -12.39
C LYS A 170 0.08 15.98 -13.42
N ILE A 171 0.57 14.80 -13.05
CA ILE A 171 1.47 14.02 -13.89
C ILE A 171 0.72 13.26 -14.99
N SER A 172 -0.51 12.80 -14.71
CA SER A 172 -1.27 11.98 -15.64
C SER A 172 -2.39 12.69 -16.40
N GLY A 173 -2.88 13.82 -15.88
CA GLY A 173 -4.10 14.47 -16.38
C GLY A 173 -5.41 13.81 -15.92
N TYR A 174 -5.35 12.71 -15.15
CA TYR A 174 -6.53 12.01 -14.65
C TYR A 174 -6.74 12.25 -13.16
N ASP A 175 -7.93 12.74 -12.79
CA ASP A 175 -8.35 12.84 -11.39
C ASP A 175 -8.82 11.47 -10.87
N LEU A 176 -7.86 10.68 -10.39
CA LEU A 176 -8.13 9.34 -9.85
C LEU A 176 -9.08 9.39 -8.64
N LYS A 177 -9.01 10.44 -7.80
CA LYS A 177 -9.84 10.57 -6.60
C LYS A 177 -11.31 10.74 -7.00
N LEU A 178 -11.58 11.61 -7.97
CA LEU A 178 -12.90 11.80 -8.54
C LEU A 178 -13.44 10.52 -9.18
N ILE A 179 -12.64 9.86 -10.04
CA ILE A 179 -13.04 8.60 -10.70
C ILE A 179 -13.47 7.55 -9.67
N LEU A 180 -12.66 7.36 -8.61
CA LEU A 180 -12.98 6.41 -7.54
C LEU A 180 -14.23 6.81 -6.75
N THR A 181 -14.42 8.11 -6.51
CA THR A 181 -15.60 8.64 -5.82
C THR A 181 -16.87 8.36 -6.62
N GLU A 182 -16.86 8.65 -7.92
CA GLU A 182 -18.01 8.36 -8.80
C GLU A 182 -18.33 6.86 -8.85
N ILE A 183 -17.31 5.99 -8.91
CA ILE A 183 -17.51 4.54 -8.89
C ILE A 183 -18.14 4.10 -7.56
N ALA A 184 -17.73 4.68 -6.44
CA ALA A 184 -18.29 4.37 -5.13
C ALA A 184 -19.76 4.80 -5.03
N GLU A 185 -20.07 6.04 -5.43
CA GLU A 185 -21.44 6.57 -5.42
C GLU A 185 -22.39 5.77 -6.30
N ARG A 186 -21.97 5.37 -7.50
CA ARG A 186 -22.76 4.50 -8.39
C ARG A 186 -23.10 3.17 -7.72
N ARG A 187 -22.13 2.53 -7.07
CA ARG A 187 -22.32 1.25 -6.36
C ARG A 187 -23.24 1.35 -5.15
N ASP A 188 -23.22 2.47 -4.45
CA ASP A 188 -24.09 2.67 -3.30
C ASP A 188 -25.54 2.90 -3.76
N ASN A 189 -25.73 3.67 -4.84
CA ASN A 189 -27.05 3.88 -5.45
C ASN A 189 -27.68 2.57 -5.97
N GLU A 190 -26.88 1.68 -6.59
CA GLU A 190 -27.33 0.35 -7.05
C GLU A 190 -27.81 -0.56 -5.90
N LYS A 191 -27.26 -0.40 -4.69
CA LYS A 191 -27.70 -1.19 -3.51
C LYS A 191 -28.97 -0.64 -2.88
N THR A 192 -29.22 0.66 -2.96
CA THR A 192 -30.47 1.26 -2.46
C THR A 192 -31.67 0.99 -3.37
N ASN A 193 -31.44 0.63 -4.64
CA ASN A 193 -32.48 0.34 -5.63
C ASN A 193 -32.79 -1.17 -5.77
N ASN A 194 -32.15 -2.03 -4.98
CA ASN A 194 -32.39 -3.49 -4.92
C ASN A 194 -32.79 -3.90 -3.50
#